data_AF-A0A1E5QC48-F1
#
_entry.id   AF-A0A1E5QC48-F1
#
_cell.length_a   1.000
_cell.length_b   1.000
_cell.length_c   1.000
_cell.angle_alpha   90.00
_cell.angle_beta   90.00
_cell.angle_gamma   90.00
#
_symmetry.space_group_name_H-M   'P 1'
#
loop_
_entity.id
_entity.type
_entity.pdbx_description
1 polymer ?
#
loop_
_entity_poly.entity_id
_entity_poly.type
_entity_poly.pdbx_seq_one_letter_code
_entity_poly.pdbx_strand_id
1 'polypeptide(L)'
;MKDTPCLPVVLPEEFWVFAYGSLMWNPGFPFLEVQAGRIDGYQRSLSVLSTIYRGTPERPGLVMGLDKGGYCSGLTFRVAPENVQATIAYLDEREQVTRVYCPHLFDTLLNDGRWVQAYTFVVRREHEQYAGKMSLEHQALLVAQGVGLKGRAIDYLANTLAHIQELGFSDRQLVKVLELARAHVAQEQAPA
;
A
#
# COMPACT_ATOMS: atom_id res chain seq x y z
N MET A 1 12.40 -20.38 3.46
CA MET A 1 13.04 -19.27 2.72
C MET A 1 12.64 -17.97 3.39
N LYS A 2 13.25 -17.62 4.51
CA LYS A 2 12.95 -16.41 5.28
C LYS A 2 14.31 -15.80 5.62
N ASP A 3 14.42 -14.48 5.53
CA ASP A 3 15.57 -13.65 5.94
C ASP A 3 16.59 -13.18 4.89
N THR A 4 16.34 -13.27 3.57
CA THR A 4 17.13 -12.44 2.64
C THR A 4 16.82 -10.97 2.94
N PRO A 5 17.80 -10.15 3.35
CA PRO A 5 17.55 -8.74 3.65
C PRO A 5 17.20 -8.00 2.35
N CYS A 6 16.41 -6.94 2.48
CA CYS A 6 16.26 -5.99 1.38
C CYS A 6 17.63 -5.37 1.07
N LEU A 7 17.88 -5.04 -0.19
CA LEU A 7 19.12 -4.35 -0.55
C LEU A 7 19.17 -3.00 0.16
N PRO A 8 20.36 -2.57 0.62
CA PRO A 8 20.52 -1.27 1.24
C PRO A 8 20.19 -0.17 0.22
N VAL A 9 19.43 0.82 0.66
CA VAL A 9 19.08 1.99 -0.15
C VAL A 9 20.10 3.08 0.13
N VAL A 10 20.79 3.55 -0.91
CA VAL A 10 21.67 4.73 -0.83
C VAL A 10 20.79 5.97 -0.89
N LEU A 11 20.75 6.75 0.18
CA LEU A 11 19.86 7.91 0.27
C LEU A 11 20.36 9.07 -0.61
N PRO A 12 19.43 9.76 -1.33
CA PRO A 12 19.75 10.98 -2.06
C PRO A 12 20.04 12.16 -1.10
N GLU A 13 20.64 13.22 -1.63
CA GLU A 13 20.86 14.48 -0.90
C GLU A 13 19.53 15.14 -0.50
N GLU A 14 18.57 15.19 -1.42
CA GLU A 14 17.18 15.58 -1.13
C GLU A 14 16.32 14.35 -0.90
N PHE A 15 15.81 14.18 0.32
CA PHE A 15 14.99 13.03 0.68
C PHE A 15 13.49 13.32 0.53
N TRP A 16 12.85 12.51 -0.29
CA TRP A 16 11.40 12.51 -0.49
C TRP A 16 10.81 11.16 -0.10
N VAL A 17 9.57 11.14 0.39
CA VAL A 17 8.81 9.91 0.66
C VAL A 17 7.60 9.86 -0.27
N PHE A 18 7.48 8.81 -1.07
CA PHE A 18 6.31 8.57 -1.90
C PHE A 18 5.29 7.70 -1.17
N ALA A 19 4.08 8.22 -0.99
CA ALA A 19 2.98 7.58 -0.32
C ALA A 19 1.91 7.16 -1.35
N TYR A 20 1.60 5.86 -1.38
CA TYR A 20 0.55 5.28 -2.22
C TYR A 20 -0.62 4.71 -1.42
N GLY A 21 -0.61 4.85 -0.09
CA GLY A 21 -1.61 4.27 0.80
C GLY A 21 -1.84 5.13 2.03
N SER A 22 -1.91 4.51 3.20
CA SER A 22 -2.25 5.22 4.45
C SER A 22 -1.33 6.39 4.83
N LEU A 23 -0.10 6.40 4.33
CA LEU A 23 0.81 7.54 4.49
C LEU A 23 0.31 8.83 3.81
N MET A 24 -0.59 8.73 2.83
CA MET A 24 -1.11 9.91 2.13
C MET A 24 -1.98 10.78 3.05
N TRP A 25 -2.79 10.17 3.92
CA TRP A 25 -3.67 10.90 4.86
C TRP A 25 -3.19 10.83 6.31
N ASN A 26 -2.26 9.94 6.62
CA ASN A 26 -1.65 9.80 7.93
C ASN A 26 -0.14 9.57 7.80
N PRO A 27 0.64 10.61 7.43
CA PRO A 27 2.09 10.48 7.23
C PRO A 27 2.80 10.15 8.56
N GLY A 28 2.50 10.91 9.63
CA GLY A 28 3.07 10.68 10.96
C GLY A 28 4.55 11.06 11.11
N PHE A 29 5.10 11.85 10.18
CA PHE A 29 6.42 12.44 10.24
C PHE A 29 6.37 13.90 9.76
N PRO A 30 7.31 14.77 10.19
CA PRO A 30 7.38 16.15 9.72
C PRO A 30 7.86 16.23 8.27
N PHE A 31 7.25 17.10 7.47
CA PHE A 31 7.64 17.35 6.08
C PHE A 31 7.64 18.86 5.79
N LEU A 32 8.50 19.27 4.87
CA LEU A 32 8.65 20.66 4.41
C LEU A 32 7.69 20.98 3.27
N GLU A 33 7.33 19.97 2.48
CA GLU A 33 6.52 20.12 1.28
C GLU A 33 5.76 18.83 1.00
N VAL A 34 4.57 18.94 0.42
CA VAL A 34 3.83 17.81 -0.15
C VAL A 34 3.39 18.16 -1.58
N GLN A 35 3.61 17.24 -2.51
CA GLN A 35 3.17 17.36 -3.90
C GLN A 35 2.51 16.07 -4.35
N ALA A 36 1.46 16.16 -5.16
CA ALA A 36 1.00 14.99 -5.89
C ALA A 36 2.04 14.60 -6.95
N GLY A 37 2.22 13.31 -7.16
CA GLY A 37 3.18 12.80 -8.15
C GLY A 37 2.86 11.38 -8.57
N ARG A 38 3.69 10.85 -9.46
CA ARG A 38 3.58 9.48 -9.94
C ARG A 38 4.93 8.78 -10.06
N ILE A 39 4.88 7.47 -9.88
CA ILE A 39 5.96 6.54 -10.23
C ILE A 39 5.49 5.62 -11.36
N ASP A 40 6.39 5.30 -12.28
CA ASP A 40 6.11 4.43 -13.41
C ASP A 40 6.65 3.00 -13.16
N GLY A 41 6.01 2.00 -13.76
CA GLY A 41 6.40 0.59 -13.64
C GLY A 41 5.90 -0.13 -12.39
N TYR A 42 5.23 0.59 -11.48
CA TYR A 42 4.59 0.05 -10.27
C TYR A 42 3.18 0.62 -10.09
N GLN A 43 2.28 -0.16 -9.51
CA GLN A 43 0.88 0.20 -9.30
C GLN A 43 0.42 -0.19 -7.90
N ARG A 44 -0.58 0.53 -7.38
CA ARG A 44 -1.36 0.08 -6.23
C ARG A 44 -2.01 -1.25 -6.58
N SER A 45 -1.93 -2.21 -5.66
CA SER A 45 -2.47 -3.56 -5.88
C SER A 45 -2.92 -4.17 -4.56
N LEU A 46 -3.95 -5.00 -4.58
CA LEU A 46 -4.28 -5.90 -3.47
C LEU A 46 -3.44 -7.18 -3.62
N SER A 47 -2.19 -7.12 -3.18
CA SER A 47 -1.18 -8.16 -3.44
C SER A 47 -0.59 -8.78 -2.17
N VAL A 48 -1.12 -8.43 -0.99
CA VAL A 48 -0.60 -8.93 0.30
C VAL A 48 -1.71 -9.66 1.07
N LEU A 49 -1.49 -10.94 1.35
CA LEU A 49 -2.33 -11.73 2.24
C LEU A 49 -2.17 -11.24 3.68
N SER A 50 -3.26 -10.75 4.28
CA SER A 50 -3.28 -10.34 5.68
C SER A 50 -3.76 -11.49 6.55
N THR A 51 -2.86 -12.04 7.34
CA THR A 51 -3.10 -13.19 8.23
C THR A 51 -3.18 -12.80 9.71
N ILE A 52 -3.11 -11.51 10.03
CA ILE A 52 -3.13 -10.99 11.41
C ILE A 52 -4.12 -9.83 11.54
N TYR A 53 -3.94 -8.77 10.74
CA TYR A 53 -4.70 -7.52 10.96
C TYR A 53 -6.06 -7.49 10.27
N ARG A 54 -6.17 -8.11 9.10
CA ARG A 54 -7.39 -8.11 8.27
C ARG A 54 -7.83 -9.53 7.88
N GLY A 55 -7.33 -10.54 8.57
CA GLY A 55 -7.63 -11.95 8.37
C GLY A 55 -6.88 -12.80 9.40
N THR A 56 -6.98 -14.11 9.26
CA THR A 56 -6.21 -15.11 10.02
C THR A 56 -5.40 -15.99 9.06
N PRO A 57 -4.48 -16.85 9.54
CA PRO A 57 -3.79 -17.80 8.67
C PRO A 57 -4.74 -18.73 7.90
N GLU A 58 -5.86 -19.13 8.51
CA GLU A 58 -6.86 -20.04 7.92
C GLU A 58 -7.83 -19.30 6.99
N ARG A 59 -8.16 -18.04 7.31
CA ARG A 59 -9.05 -17.17 6.52
C ARG A 59 -8.37 -15.83 6.27
N PRO A 60 -7.38 -15.77 5.37
CA PRO A 60 -6.65 -14.55 5.12
C PRO A 60 -7.55 -13.50 4.48
N GLY A 61 -7.31 -12.24 4.84
CA GLY A 61 -7.78 -11.09 4.08
C GLY A 61 -6.78 -10.71 3.01
N LEU A 62 -7.11 -9.67 2.25
CA LEU A 62 -6.22 -9.10 1.23
C LEU A 62 -6.07 -7.61 1.47
N VAL A 63 -4.83 -7.14 1.50
CA VAL A 63 -4.48 -5.73 1.75
C VAL A 63 -3.55 -5.19 0.66
N MET A 64 -3.40 -3.87 0.67
CA MET A 64 -2.73 -3.13 -0.39
C MET A 64 -1.21 -3.23 -0.29
N GLY A 65 -0.56 -3.36 -1.44
CA GLY A 65 0.87 -3.18 -1.64
C GLY A 65 1.15 -2.42 -2.93
N LEU A 66 2.41 -2.04 -3.13
CA LEU A 66 2.92 -1.49 -4.37
C LEU A 66 3.67 -2.59 -5.12
N ASP A 67 3.20 -2.94 -6.32
CA ASP A 67 3.71 -4.08 -7.09
C ASP A 67 3.94 -3.72 -8.56
N LYS A 68 4.78 -4.47 -9.29
CA LYS A 68 5.14 -4.14 -10.67
C LYS A 68 3.92 -4.12 -11.60
N GLY A 69 3.78 -3.04 -12.35
CA GLY A 69 2.76 -2.83 -13.38
C GLY A 69 2.42 -1.35 -13.54
N GLY A 70 1.96 -0.96 -14.73
CA GLY A 70 1.36 0.36 -14.98
C GLY A 70 2.14 1.55 -14.41
N TYR A 71 1.42 2.37 -13.65
CA TYR A 71 1.94 3.50 -12.88
C TYR A 71 1.13 3.65 -11.59
N CYS A 72 1.67 4.39 -10.63
CA CYS A 72 1.01 4.68 -9.36
C CYS A 72 1.06 6.17 -9.11
N SER A 73 -0.11 6.79 -8.89
CA SER A 73 -0.20 8.16 -8.41
C SER A 73 -0.33 8.18 -6.89
N GLY A 74 0.23 9.21 -6.26
CA GLY A 74 0.23 9.34 -4.81
C GLY A 74 0.66 10.73 -4.38
N LEU A 75 0.98 10.85 -3.09
CA LEU A 75 1.56 12.07 -2.53
C LEU A 75 3.04 11.85 -2.24
N THR A 76 3.85 12.86 -2.51
CA THR A 76 5.29 12.85 -2.29
C THR A 76 5.63 13.95 -1.29
N PHE A 77 6.28 13.57 -0.19
CA PHE A 77 6.59 14.46 0.92
C PHE A 77 8.09 14.75 0.96
N ARG A 78 8.49 16.02 0.93
CA ARG A 78 9.89 16.43 1.12
C ARG A 78 10.21 16.50 2.60
N VAL A 79 11.25 15.82 3.04
CA VAL A 79 11.64 15.78 4.45
C VAL A 79 12.87 16.66 4.67
N ALA A 80 12.91 17.38 5.79
CA ALA A 80 14.09 18.16 6.16
C ALA A 80 15.29 17.23 6.47
N PRO A 81 16.53 17.59 6.09
CA PRO A 81 17.71 16.76 6.31
C PRO A 81 17.85 16.24 7.76
N GLU A 82 17.56 17.08 8.75
CA GLU A 82 17.61 16.75 10.17
C GLU A 82 16.58 15.69 10.61
N ASN A 83 15.52 15.48 9.83
CA ASN A 83 14.44 14.54 10.13
C ASN A 83 14.54 13.22 9.36
N VAL A 84 15.45 13.09 8.39
CA VAL A 84 15.50 11.93 7.48
C VAL A 84 15.64 10.61 8.22
N GLN A 85 16.59 10.51 9.16
CA GLN A 85 16.85 9.26 9.89
C GLN A 85 15.65 8.87 10.78
N ALA A 86 15.05 9.84 11.47
CA ALA A 86 13.86 9.60 12.29
C ALA A 86 12.66 9.16 11.45
N THR A 87 12.46 9.78 10.28
CA THR A 87 11.40 9.40 9.33
C THR A 87 11.59 7.98 8.82
N ILE A 88 12.81 7.59 8.43
CA ILE A 88 13.09 6.22 7.96
C ILE A 88 12.83 5.21 9.07
N ALA A 89 13.34 5.45 10.29
CA ALA A 89 13.13 4.55 11.42
C ALA A 89 11.64 4.37 11.75
N TYR A 90 10.87 5.47 11.76
CA TYR A 90 9.42 5.42 11.95
C TYR A 90 8.70 4.62 10.84
N LEU A 91 9.08 4.83 9.58
CA LEU A 91 8.50 4.10 8.47
C LEU A 91 8.83 2.60 8.53
N ASP A 92 10.06 2.25 8.90
CA ASP A 92 10.48 0.87 9.11
C ASP A 92 9.66 0.19 10.22
N GLU A 93 9.47 0.84 11.37
CA GLU A 93 8.64 0.32 12.47
C GLU A 93 7.18 0.11 12.03
N ARG A 94 6.64 1.01 11.21
CA ARG A 94 5.26 0.95 10.75
C ARG A 94 5.00 -0.16 9.74
N GLU A 95 5.92 -0.39 8.81
CA GLU A 95 5.70 -1.28 7.66
C GLU A 95 6.31 -2.69 7.84
N GLN A 96 7.27 -2.88 8.76
CA GLN A 96 8.03 -4.14 8.87
C GLN A 96 7.45 -5.20 9.84
N VAL A 97 6.17 -5.12 10.24
CA VAL A 97 5.57 -6.13 11.16
C VAL A 97 5.81 -7.57 10.68
N THR A 98 5.66 -7.82 9.38
CA THR A 98 5.96 -9.13 8.77
C THR A 98 7.09 -9.09 7.75
N ARG A 99 7.73 -7.93 7.53
CA ARG A 99 8.77 -7.70 6.50
C ARG A 99 8.34 -8.10 5.07
N VAL A 100 7.03 -8.05 4.79
CA VAL A 100 6.47 -8.30 3.45
C VAL A 100 6.80 -7.18 2.46
N TYR A 101 7.28 -6.04 2.93
CA TYR A 101 7.73 -4.93 2.10
C TYR A 101 9.24 -4.73 2.15
N CYS A 102 9.80 -4.21 1.06
CA CYS A 102 11.16 -3.69 1.00
C CYS A 102 11.16 -2.20 0.67
N PRO A 103 12.07 -1.42 1.27
CA PRO A 103 12.27 -0.05 0.84
C PRO A 103 12.91 0.01 -0.55
N HIS A 104 12.54 1.04 -1.32
CA HIS A 104 13.09 1.33 -2.63
C HIS A 104 13.05 2.83 -2.92
N LEU A 105 13.96 3.30 -3.78
CA LEU A 105 13.93 4.65 -4.34
C LEU A 105 13.40 4.61 -5.76
N PHE A 106 12.52 5.56 -6.08
CA PHE A 106 11.94 5.70 -7.40
C PHE A 106 12.13 7.11 -7.94
N ASP A 107 12.45 7.19 -9.23
CA ASP A 107 12.21 8.40 -10.01
C ASP A 107 10.70 8.71 -9.97
N THR A 108 10.37 9.86 -9.41
CA THR A 108 8.99 10.31 -9.22
C THR A 108 8.79 11.62 -9.95
N LEU A 109 7.84 11.65 -10.88
CA LEU A 109 7.40 12.87 -11.55
C LEU A 109 6.35 13.55 -10.68
N LEU A 110 6.69 14.74 -10.16
CA LEU A 110 5.77 15.59 -9.43
C LEU A 110 4.82 16.31 -10.41
N ASN A 111 3.63 16.67 -9.95
CA ASN A 111 2.62 17.36 -10.76
C ASN A 111 3.03 18.77 -11.20
N ASP A 112 4.03 19.37 -10.55
CA ASP A 112 4.64 20.64 -10.95
C ASP A 112 5.75 20.49 -12.01
N GLY A 113 6.02 19.26 -12.46
CA GLY A 113 6.98 18.94 -13.52
C GLY A 113 8.39 18.58 -13.04
N ARG A 114 8.68 18.65 -11.73
CA ARG A 114 9.98 18.22 -11.18
C ARG A 114 10.10 16.70 -11.17
N TRP A 115 11.33 16.22 -11.36
CA TRP A 115 11.71 14.83 -11.08
C TRP A 115 12.49 14.77 -9.78
N VAL A 116 12.10 13.86 -8.89
CA VAL A 116 12.75 13.64 -7.59
C VAL A 116 12.95 12.15 -7.34
N GLN A 117 13.92 11.81 -6.49
CA GLN A 117 14.12 10.45 -5.99
C GLN A 117 13.32 10.29 -4.69
N ALA A 118 12.29 9.44 -4.72
CA ALA A 118 11.40 9.25 -3.58
C ALA A 118 11.47 7.83 -3.01
N TYR A 119 11.58 7.77 -1.68
CA TYR A 119 11.63 6.55 -0.90
C TYR A 119 10.22 6.01 -0.66
N THR A 120 10.01 4.72 -0.89
CA THR A 120 8.73 4.06 -0.62
C THR A 120 8.95 2.57 -0.36
N PHE A 121 7.86 1.86 -0.05
CA PHE A 121 7.87 0.42 0.18
C PHE A 121 7.22 -0.33 -0.98
N VAL A 122 7.84 -1.42 -1.43
CA VAL A 122 7.29 -2.33 -2.44
C VAL A 122 7.09 -3.71 -1.87
N VAL A 123 6.09 -4.44 -2.37
CA VAL A 123 5.88 -5.82 -1.94
C VAL A 123 7.04 -6.71 -2.37
N ARG A 124 7.47 -7.59 -1.46
CA ARG A 124 8.47 -8.63 -1.74
C ARG A 124 7.80 -9.82 -2.40
N ARG A 125 8.08 -10.04 -3.68
CA ARG A 125 7.42 -11.10 -4.46
C ARG A 125 7.80 -12.52 -4.04
N GLU A 126 8.93 -12.68 -3.36
CA GLU A 126 9.39 -13.96 -2.81
C GLU A 126 8.80 -14.26 -1.41
N HIS A 127 8.06 -13.31 -0.83
CA HIS A 127 7.49 -13.46 0.51
C HIS A 127 6.24 -14.34 0.51
N GLU A 128 6.04 -15.15 1.55
CA GLU A 128 4.91 -16.09 1.66
C GLU A 128 3.53 -15.40 1.65
N GLN A 129 3.49 -14.13 2.05
CA GLN A 129 2.26 -13.31 2.02
C GLN A 129 2.03 -12.62 0.67
N TYR A 130 2.96 -12.69 -0.28
CA TYR A 130 2.71 -12.15 -1.61
C TYR A 130 1.69 -13.01 -2.35
N ALA A 131 0.58 -12.39 -2.72
CA ALA A 131 -0.58 -13.08 -3.27
C ALA A 131 -0.53 -13.22 -4.80
N GLY A 132 0.47 -12.61 -5.45
CA GLY A 132 0.60 -12.66 -6.91
C GLY A 132 -0.49 -11.92 -7.66
N LYS A 133 -0.55 -12.17 -8.97
CA LYS A 133 -1.67 -11.72 -9.81
C LYS A 133 -2.85 -12.69 -9.64
N MET A 134 -4.04 -12.15 -9.43
CA MET A 134 -5.27 -12.92 -9.28
C MET A 134 -6.45 -12.19 -9.90
N SER A 135 -7.51 -12.93 -10.25
CA SER A 135 -8.75 -12.33 -10.78
C SER A 135 -9.40 -11.41 -9.75
N LEU A 136 -10.21 -10.46 -10.22
CA LEU A 136 -10.91 -9.53 -9.34
C LEU A 136 -11.88 -10.27 -8.41
N GLU A 137 -12.48 -11.37 -8.88
CA GLU A 137 -13.36 -12.24 -8.11
C GLU A 137 -12.61 -12.91 -6.95
N HIS A 138 -11.39 -13.42 -7.19
CA HIS A 138 -10.61 -14.03 -6.11
C HIS A 138 -10.14 -12.97 -5.09
N GLN A 139 -9.74 -11.78 -5.56
CA GLN A 139 -9.45 -10.66 -4.66
C GLN A 139 -10.66 -10.35 -3.79
N ALA A 140 -11.85 -10.28 -4.40
CA ALA A 140 -13.09 -9.96 -3.72
C ALA A 140 -13.47 -11.01 -2.65
N LEU A 141 -13.28 -12.31 -2.93
CA LEU A 141 -13.49 -13.37 -1.95
C LEU A 141 -12.58 -13.21 -0.72
N LEU A 142 -11.29 -12.96 -0.93
CA LEU A 142 -10.33 -12.74 0.16
C LEU A 142 -10.68 -11.48 0.97
N VAL A 143 -11.08 -10.39 0.30
CA VAL A 143 -11.53 -9.15 0.95
C VAL A 143 -12.83 -9.37 1.73
N ALA A 144 -13.77 -10.14 1.21
CA ALA A 144 -15.06 -10.40 1.84
C ALA A 144 -14.91 -11.24 3.12
N GLN A 145 -14.09 -12.29 3.09
CA GLN A 145 -13.93 -13.21 4.21
C GLN A 145 -13.01 -12.70 5.32
N GLY A 146 -12.07 -11.80 4.99
CA GLY A 146 -10.98 -11.42 5.88
C GLY A 146 -11.45 -10.64 7.11
N VAL A 147 -11.21 -11.20 8.30
CA VAL A 147 -11.43 -10.54 9.60
C VAL A 147 -10.23 -10.82 10.50
N GLY A 148 -9.59 -9.76 11.00
CA GLY A 148 -8.44 -9.87 11.89
C GLY A 148 -8.45 -8.84 13.01
N LEU A 149 -7.30 -8.67 13.68
CA LEU A 149 -7.15 -7.84 14.88
C LEU A 149 -7.55 -6.37 14.69
N LYS A 150 -7.48 -5.83 13.46
CA LYS A 150 -7.87 -4.45 13.15
C LYS A 150 -9.23 -4.36 12.45
N GLY A 151 -10.00 -5.44 12.41
CA GLY A 151 -11.34 -5.51 11.80
C GLY A 151 -11.33 -6.18 10.42
N ARG A 152 -12.39 -5.91 9.63
CA ARG A 152 -12.62 -6.58 8.34
C ARG A 152 -11.73 -6.01 7.24
N ALA A 153 -11.35 -6.84 6.27
CA ALA A 153 -10.63 -6.41 5.07
C ALA A 153 -11.49 -5.54 4.15
N ILE A 154 -12.80 -5.84 4.05
CA ILE A 154 -13.74 -5.03 3.26
C ILE A 154 -13.86 -3.58 3.77
N ASP A 155 -13.88 -3.38 5.09
CA ASP A 155 -13.93 -2.04 5.70
C ASP A 155 -12.62 -1.29 5.45
N TYR A 156 -11.48 -2.00 5.52
CA TYR A 156 -10.18 -1.44 5.17
C TYR A 156 -10.14 -0.95 3.72
N LEU A 157 -10.61 -1.76 2.76
CA LEU A 157 -10.64 -1.38 1.34
C LEU A 157 -11.58 -0.20 1.09
N ALA A 158 -12.78 -0.22 1.69
CA ALA A 158 -13.74 0.87 1.58
C ALA A 158 -13.18 2.20 2.09
N ASN A 159 -12.59 2.19 3.29
CA ASN A 159 -11.98 3.40 3.88
C ASN A 159 -10.76 3.88 3.08
N THR A 160 -9.94 2.95 2.57
CA THR A 160 -8.80 3.27 1.71
C THR A 160 -9.25 3.99 0.43
N LEU A 161 -10.30 3.47 -0.22
CA LEU A 161 -10.86 4.08 -1.42
C LEU A 161 -11.49 5.45 -1.15
N ALA A 162 -12.17 5.61 -0.03
CA ALA A 162 -12.73 6.91 0.38
C ALA A 162 -11.63 7.98 0.52
N HIS A 163 -10.54 7.67 1.22
CA HIS A 163 -9.41 8.61 1.35
C HIS A 163 -8.69 8.88 0.03
N ILE A 164 -8.51 7.85 -0.82
CA ILE A 164 -7.95 8.03 -2.17
C ILE A 164 -8.80 9.04 -2.95
N GLN A 165 -10.13 8.92 -2.87
CA GLN A 165 -11.07 9.81 -3.55
C GLN A 165 -11.08 11.22 -2.96
N GLU A 166 -11.04 11.38 -1.64
CA GLU A 166 -10.94 12.68 -0.96
C GLU A 166 -9.69 13.46 -1.39
N LEU A 167 -8.60 12.75 -1.67
CA LEU A 167 -7.34 13.31 -2.16
C LEU A 167 -7.33 13.55 -3.68
N GLY A 168 -8.45 13.32 -4.38
CA GLY A 168 -8.59 13.55 -5.81
C GLY A 168 -8.03 12.44 -6.71
N PHE A 169 -7.66 11.29 -6.14
CA PHE A 169 -7.22 10.12 -6.90
C PHE A 169 -8.38 9.14 -7.14
N SER A 170 -8.21 8.23 -8.10
CA SER A 170 -9.15 7.13 -8.30
C SER A 170 -8.42 5.83 -8.63
N ASP A 171 -9.05 4.71 -8.33
CA ASP A 171 -8.51 3.39 -8.63
C ASP A 171 -9.63 2.44 -9.05
N ARG A 172 -9.84 2.33 -10.37
CA ARG A 172 -10.98 1.59 -10.94
C ARG A 172 -10.94 0.09 -10.60
N GLN A 173 -9.74 -0.50 -10.51
CA GLN A 173 -9.63 -1.92 -10.19
C GLN A 173 -10.00 -2.17 -8.73
N LEU A 174 -9.50 -1.36 -7.80
CA LEU A 174 -9.84 -1.47 -6.38
C LEU A 174 -11.34 -1.23 -6.13
N VAL A 175 -11.94 -0.25 -6.81
CA VAL A 175 -13.40 -0.02 -6.77
C VAL A 175 -14.15 -1.28 -7.20
N LYS A 176 -13.71 -1.93 -8.30
CA LYS A 176 -14.38 -3.14 -8.78
C LYS A 176 -14.29 -4.30 -7.81
N VAL A 177 -13.13 -4.48 -7.15
CA VAL A 177 -12.97 -5.50 -6.10
C VAL A 177 -13.91 -5.22 -4.93
N LEU A 178 -14.04 -3.96 -4.51
CA LEU A 178 -14.94 -3.61 -3.41
C LEU A 178 -16.41 -3.92 -3.74
N GLU A 179 -16.86 -3.62 -4.96
CA GLU A 179 -18.22 -3.96 -5.42
C GLU A 179 -18.49 -5.47 -5.34
N LEU A 180 -17.56 -6.28 -5.88
CA LEU A 180 -17.67 -7.74 -5.86
C LEU A 180 -17.63 -8.29 -4.43
N ALA A 181 -16.77 -7.75 -3.56
CA ALA A 181 -16.68 -8.17 -2.17
C ALA A 181 -17.98 -7.89 -1.40
N ARG A 182 -18.61 -6.74 -1.65
CA ARG A 182 -19.93 -6.40 -1.06
C ARG A 182 -21.00 -7.37 -1.52
N ALA A 183 -20.99 -7.79 -2.79
CA ALA A 183 -21.93 -8.78 -3.32
C ALA A 183 -21.77 -10.14 -2.62
N HIS A 184 -20.54 -10.60 -2.39
CA HIS A 184 -20.28 -11.84 -1.65
C HIS A 184 -20.79 -11.78 -0.20
N VAL A 185 -20.51 -10.68 0.51
CA VAL A 185 -20.99 -10.51 1.90
C VAL A 185 -22.53 -10.51 1.97
N ALA A 186 -23.21 -9.90 0.99
CA ALA A 186 -24.67 -9.88 0.95
C ALA A 186 -25.27 -11.27 0.71
N GLN A 187 -24.63 -12.10 -0.14
CA GLN A 187 -25.06 -13.47 -0.42
C GLN A 187 -24.92 -14.39 0.81
N GLU A 188 -23.84 -14.24 1.59
CA GLU A 188 -23.63 -15.01 2.83
C GLU A 188 -24.64 -14.67 3.95
N GLN A 189 -25.23 -13.47 3.90
CA GLN A 189 -26.17 -12.98 4.91
C GLN A 189 -27.65 -13.20 4.51
N ALA A 190 -27.92 -13.72 3.32
CA ALA A 190 -29.28 -14.00 2.89
C ALA A 190 -29.89 -15.15 3.74
N PRO A 191 -31.10 -14.98 4.30
CA PRO A 191 -31.77 -16.07 5.01
C PRO A 191 -32.08 -17.21 4.04
N ALA A 192 -31.86 -18.44 4.50
CA ALA A 192 -32.16 -19.69 3.77
C ALA A 192 -33.67 -19.85 3.50
#